data_AF-A0A1M5A2K7-F1
#
_entry.id   AF-A0A1M5A2K7-F1
#
_cell.length_a   1.000
_cell.length_b   1.000
_cell.length_c   1.000
_cell.angle_alpha   90.00
_cell.angle_beta   90.00
_cell.angle_gamma   90.00
#
_symmetry.space_group_name_H-M   'P 1'
#
loop_
_entity.id
_entity.type
_entity.pdbx_description
1 polymer ?
#
loop_
_entity_poly.entity_id
_entity_poly.type
_entity_poly.pdbx_seq_one_letter_code
_entity_poly.pdbx_strand_id
1 'polypeptide(L)' 'MAIRNVVMDRRDSADYRNHLKRGGFLSASYLSISGFDANRLKKLAQQGKLDAVRCAIGKSIRWYYSEKQAELAHLRGLA' A
#
# COMPACT_ATOMS: atom_id res chain seq x y z
N MET A 1 10.85 3.73 -8.53
CA MET A 1 9.87 3.39 -7.49
C MET A 1 9.48 4.65 -6.76
N ALA A 2 8.18 4.87 -6.53
CA ALA A 2 7.68 6.14 -5.99
C ALA A 2 6.49 5.95 -5.06
N ILE A 3 6.45 6.74 -3.98
CA ILE A 3 5.24 6.89 -3.16
C ILE A 3 4.32 7.86 -3.88
N ARG A 4 3.20 7.37 -4.41
CA ARG A 4 2.16 8.23 -4.99
C ARG A 4 1.26 8.77 -3.88
N ASN A 5 1.19 10.09 -3.75
CA ASN A 5 0.25 10.75 -2.82
C ASN A 5 -1.05 11.07 -3.54
N VAL A 6 -2.18 10.67 -2.96
CA VAL A 6 -3.52 10.91 -3.50
C VAL A 6 -4.40 11.46 -2.40
N VAL A 7 -5.09 12.56 -2.68
CA VAL A 7 -6.16 13.09 -1.82
C VAL A 7 -7.47 12.74 -2.49
N MET A 8 -8.40 12.15 -1.75
CA MET A 8 -9.70 11.73 -2.27
C MET A 8 -10.81 11.96 -1.26
N ASP A 9 -12.04 12.13 -1.76
CA ASP A 9 -13.23 12.13 -0.92
C ASP A 9 -13.51 10.72 -0.37
N ARG A 10 -14.25 10.65 0.74
CA ARG A 10 -14.69 9.38 1.32
C ARG A 10 -15.58 8.60 0.35
N ARG A 11 -16.41 9.29 -0.45
CA ARG A 11 -17.33 8.68 -1.41
C ARG A 11 -16.59 7.89 -2.51
N ASP A 12 -15.46 8.42 -2.97
CA ASP A 12 -14.68 7.81 -4.06
C ASP A 12 -13.72 6.70 -3.58
N SER A 13 -13.58 6.54 -2.26
CA SER A 13 -12.55 5.66 -1.67
C SER A 13 -12.75 4.18 -2.02
N ALA A 14 -14.00 3.74 -2.24
CA ALA A 14 -14.32 2.37 -2.62
C ALA A 14 -13.90 2.09 -4.06
N ASP A 15 -14.27 2.97 -4.99
CA ASP A 15 -13.93 2.84 -6.41
C ASP A 15 -12.42 2.92 -6.62
N TYR A 16 -11.75 3.85 -5.93
CA TYR A 16 -10.31 3.98 -6.01
C TYR A 16 -9.59 2.74 -5.43
N ARG A 17 -10.09 2.15 -4.34
CA ARG A 17 -9.56 0.87 -3.83
C ARG A 17 -9.68 -0.24 -4.87
N ASN A 18 -10.82 -0.33 -5.55
CA ASN A 18 -11.02 -1.35 -6.59
C ASN A 18 -10.09 -1.13 -7.78
N HIS A 19 -9.89 0.12 -8.18
CA HIS A 19 -8.93 0.49 -9.21
C HIS A 19 -7.50 0.09 -8.82
N LEU A 20 -7.06 0.43 -7.60
CA LEU A 20 -5.75 0.03 -7.08
C LEU A 20 -5.57 -1.50 -7.04
N LYS A 21 -6.59 -2.23 -6.58
CA LYS A 21 -6.56 -3.70 -6.54
C LYS A 21 -6.37 -4.29 -7.94
N ARG A 22 -7.06 -3.77 -8.95
CA ARG A 22 -6.87 -4.19 -10.36
C ARG A 22 -5.47 -3.89 -10.88
N GLY A 23 -4.82 -2.84 -10.37
CA GLY A 23 -3.43 -2.50 -10.65
C GLY A 23 -2.39 -3.26 -9.81
N GLY A 24 -2.79 -4.25 -9.00
CA GLY A 24 -1.87 -5.02 -8.17
C GLY A 24 -1.42 -4.31 -6.90
N PHE A 25 -2.19 -3.33 -6.41
CA PHE A 25 -1.93 -2.65 -5.14
C PHE A 25 -2.93 -3.11 -4.07
N LEU A 26 -2.40 -3.62 -2.96
CA LEU A 26 -3.18 -4.09 -1.83
C LEU A 26 -3.07 -3.14 -0.65
N SER A 27 -4.17 -2.98 0.08
CA SER A 27 -4.18 -2.13 1.27
C SER A 27 -3.27 -2.71 2.36
N ALA A 28 -2.60 -1.86 3.12
CA ALA A 28 -1.78 -2.25 4.27
C ALA A 28 -2.53 -3.18 5.23
N SER A 29 -3.80 -2.89 5.54
CA SER A 29 -4.63 -3.73 6.41
C SER A 29 -4.84 -5.15 5.86
N TYR A 30 -4.92 -5.31 4.53
CA TYR A 30 -5.08 -6.62 3.91
C TYR A 30 -3.78 -7.42 4.03
N LEU A 31 -2.64 -6.80 3.68
CA LEU A 31 -1.33 -7.42 3.81
C LEU A 31 -0.98 -7.77 5.26
N SER A 32 -1.35 -6.93 6.23
CA SER A 32 -1.17 -7.27 7.64
C SER A 32 -1.96 -8.49 8.10
N ILE A 33 -3.19 -8.66 7.60
CA ILE A 33 -3.97 -9.88 7.86
C ILE A 33 -3.31 -11.10 7.21
N SER A 34 -2.67 -10.92 6.06
CA SER A 34 -1.90 -11.96 5.36
C SER A 34 -0.51 -12.24 5.96
N GLY A 35 -0.16 -11.64 7.11
CA GLY A 35 1.10 -11.91 7.81
C GLY A 35 2.27 -10.98 7.49
N PHE A 36 2.05 -9.91 6.71
CA PHE A 36 3.09 -8.94 6.38
C PHE A 36 3.17 -7.82 7.44
N ASP A 37 4.37 -7.37 7.78
CA ASP A 37 4.55 -6.24 8.69
C ASP A 37 4.36 -4.91 7.95
N ALA A 38 3.23 -4.24 8.19
CA ALA A 38 2.91 -2.95 7.57
C ALA A 38 3.92 -1.84 7.92
N ASN A 39 4.60 -1.90 9.07
CA ASN A 39 5.64 -0.94 9.41
C ASN A 39 6.90 -1.17 8.58
N ARG A 40 7.26 -2.44 8.33
CA ARG A 40 8.37 -2.77 7.42
C ARG A 40 8.05 -2.37 5.99
N LEU A 41 6.85 -2.67 5.49
CA LEU A 41 6.40 -2.24 4.16
C LEU A 41 6.47 -0.72 4.01
N LYS A 42 6.04 0.04 5.02
CA LYS A 42 6.15 1.50 5.03
C LYS A 42 7.61 1.96 4.95
N LYS A 43 8.51 1.36 5.75
CA LYS A 43 9.94 1.67 5.70
C LYS A 43 10.55 1.36 4.33
N LEU A 44 10.21 0.23 3.74
CA LEU A 44 10.67 -0.15 2.40
C LEU A 44 10.18 0.84 1.34
N ALA A 45 8.93 1.29 1.43
CA ALA A 45 8.40 2.31 0.54
C ALA A 45 9.11 3.65 0.69
N GLN A 46 9.37 4.09 1.93
CA GLN A 46 10.13 5.31 2.22
C GLN A 46 11.59 5.23 1.75
N GLN A 47 12.18 4.04 1.74
CA GLN A 47 13.51 3.77 1.19
C GLN A 47 13.52 3.66 -0.35
N GLY A 48 12.37 3.78 -1.01
CA GLY A 48 12.26 3.63 -2.47
C GLY A 48 12.44 2.18 -2.95
N LYS A 49 12.29 1.19 -2.07
CA LYS A 49 12.41 -0.25 -2.37
C LYS A 49 11.07 -0.92 -2.69
N LEU A 50 9.97 -0.21 -2.50
CA LEU A 50 8.61 -0.69 -2.68
C LEU A 50 7.74 0.45 -3.21
N ASP A 51 6.94 0.18 -4.24
CA ASP A 51 5.94 1.11 -4.72
C ASP A 51 4.75 1.13 -3.77
N ALA A 52 4.32 2.35 -3.43
CA ALA A 52 3.24 2.56 -2.48
C ALA A 52 2.34 3.71 -2.91
N VAL A 53 1.08 3.64 -2.52
CA VAL A 53 0.12 4.72 -2.67
C VAL A 53 -0.35 5.14 -1.28
N ARG A 54 -0.16 6.42 -0.97
CA ARG A 54 -0.68 7.07 0.24
C ARG A 54 -1.94 7.82 -0.12
N CYS A 55 -3.07 7.31 0.33
CA CYS A 55 -4.40 7.90 0.11
C CYS A 55 -4.83 8.66 1.37
N ALA A 56 -4.93 9.99 1.28
CA ALA A 56 -5.54 10.82 2.30
C ALA A 56 -7.05 10.95 2.02
N ILE A 57 -7.87 10.51 2.98
CA ILE A 57 -9.33 10.52 2.94
C ILE A 57 -9.83 11.33 4.14
N GLY A 58 -10.08 12.62 3.94
CA GLY A 58 -10.32 13.56 5.03
C GLY A 58 -9.17 13.54 6.05
N LYS A 59 -9.46 13.14 7.29
CA LYS A 59 -8.46 13.01 8.37
C LYS A 59 -7.75 11.65 8.42
N SER A 60 -8.15 10.68 7.60
CA SER A 60 -7.61 9.33 7.61
C SER A 60 -6.60 9.12 6.49
N ILE A 61 -5.56 8.32 6.74
CA ILE A 61 -4.58 7.93 5.73
C ILE A 61 -4.64 6.41 5.54
N ARG A 62 -4.77 5.96 4.29
CA ARG A 62 -4.66 4.56 3.91
C ARG A 62 -3.44 4.35 3.02
N TRP A 63 -2.67 3.32 3.33
CA TRP A 63 -1.54 2.89 2.54
C TRP A 63 -1.90 1.69 1.69
N TYR A 64 -1.40 1.68 0.47
CA TYR A 64 -1.48 0.57 -0.45
C TYR A 64 -0.07 0.27 -0.96
N TYR A 65 0.26 -1.01 -1.12
CA TYR A 65 1.57 -1.47 -1.54
C TYR A 65 1.44 -2.38 -2.74
N SER A 66 2.44 -2.37 -3.62
CA SER A 66 2.52 -3.31 -4.72
C SER A 66 2.60 -4.75 -4.20
N GLU A 67 1.64 -5.58 -4.58
CA GLU A 67 1.51 -6.97 -4.12
C GLU A 67 2.76 -7.79 -4.43
N LYS A 68 3.19 -7.82 -5.70
CA LYS A 68 4.39 -8.56 -6.13
C LYS A 68 5.64 -8.17 -5.36
N GLN A 69 5.82 -6.88 -5.10
CA GLN A 69 7.02 -6.38 -4.42
C GLN A 69 6.95 -6.62 -2.91
N ALA A 70 5.76 -6.54 -2.32
CA ALA A 70 5.55 -6.92 -0.93
C ALA A 70 5.84 -8.42 -0.73
N GLU A 71 5.30 -9.28 -1.61
CA GLU A 71 5.56 -10.72 -1.61
C GLU A 71 7.06 -11.04 -1.77
N LEU A 72 7.73 -10.43 -2.75
CA LEU A 72 9.18 -10.58 -2.92
C LEU A 72 9.97 -10.11 -1.71
N ALA A 73 9.56 -9.03 -1.05
CA ALA A 73 10.20 -8.55 0.18
C ALA A 73 9.99 -9.54 1.33
N HIS A 74 8.82 -10.15 1.43
CA HIS A 74 8.50 -11.14 2.45
C HIS A 74 9.31 -12.44 2.26
N LEU A 75 9.39 -12.93 1.02
CA LEU A 75 10.24 -14.08 0.67
C LEU A 75 11.72 -13.84 0.98
N ARG A 76 12.17 -12.59 0.95
CA ARG A 76 13.54 -12.16 1.33
C ARG A 76 13.71 -11.92 2.84
N GLY A 77 12.67 -12.10 3.65
CA GLY A 77 12.68 -11.84 5.09
C GLY A 77 12.67 -10.35 5.48
N LEU A 78 12.37 -9.45 4.53
CA LEU A 78 12.43 -8.01 4.71
C LEU A 78 11.09 -7.39 5.15
N ALA A 79 9.97 -8.06 4.93
CA ALA A 79 8.62 -7.58 5.20
C ALA A 79 7.75 -8.62 5.92
#